data_AF-A0A919NDP4-F1
#
_entry.id   AF-A0A919NDP4-F1
#
_cell.length_a   1.000
_cell.length_b   1.000
_cell.length_c   1.000
_cell.angle_alpha   90.00
_cell.angle_beta   90.00
_cell.angle_gamma   90.00
#
_symmetry.space_group_name_H-M   'P 1'
#
loop_
_entity.id
_entity.type
_entity.pdbx_description
1 polymer ?
#
loop_
_entity_poly.entity_id
_entity_poly.type
_entity_poly.pdbx_seq_one_letter_code
_entity_poly.pdbx_strand_id
1 'polypeptide(L)'
;MGTFGTGPFSSDGAMEFLEELAERPAERRATALERMFTFVKEQPELLWREFFPEEVVAAAAVVAASLPGGHQFNQKLAELVEHDLVPDVRLAAPVLDLAGAALQALTFVAGPGGPWHQGWTNDTDAAEARETVAVLSQVLILGGSPPA
;
A
#
# COMPACT_ATOMS: atom_id res chain seq x y z
N MET A 1 9.17 -16.12 -8.64
CA MET A 1 7.72 -15.96 -8.82
C MET A 1 7.54 -14.88 -9.87
N GLY A 2 7.08 -15.23 -11.07
CA GLY A 2 6.87 -14.28 -12.16
C GLY A 2 5.46 -14.46 -12.66
N THR A 3 4.68 -13.38 -12.61
CA THR A 3 3.48 -13.06 -13.44
C THR A 3 2.72 -11.83 -12.93
N PHE A 4 3.13 -11.22 -11.82
CA PHE A 4 2.37 -10.18 -11.16
C PHE A 4 3.25 -8.94 -11.04
N GLY A 5 2.83 -7.86 -11.69
CA GLY A 5 3.64 -6.67 -12.02
C GLY A 5 4.29 -5.95 -10.83
N THR A 6 5.05 -4.91 -11.14
CA THR A 6 5.90 -4.18 -10.18
C THR A 6 5.14 -3.14 -9.35
N GLY A 7 3.82 -3.04 -9.57
CA GLY A 7 2.94 -2.08 -8.93
C GLY A 7 2.41 -2.52 -7.56
N PRO A 8 1.88 -1.58 -6.77
CA PRO A 8 1.46 -1.83 -5.39
C PRO A 8 0.18 -2.68 -5.28
N PHE A 9 -0.54 -2.88 -6.39
CA PHE A 9 -1.78 -3.66 -6.47
C PHE A 9 -1.64 -4.88 -7.38
N SER A 10 -0.43 -5.19 -7.80
CA SER A 10 -0.20 -6.14 -8.89
C SER A 10 -0.04 -7.58 -8.41
N SER A 11 0.25 -7.80 -7.12
CA SER A 11 0.40 -9.13 -6.50
C SER A 11 -0.95 -9.75 -6.15
N ASP A 12 -1.05 -11.08 -6.23
CA ASP A 12 -2.25 -11.82 -5.79
C ASP A 12 -2.61 -11.51 -4.34
N GLY A 13 -1.62 -11.53 -3.42
CA GLY A 13 -1.85 -11.17 -2.01
C GLY A 13 -2.29 -9.72 -1.84
N ALA A 14 -1.85 -8.81 -2.72
CA ALA A 14 -2.35 -7.43 -2.70
C ALA A 14 -3.81 -7.38 -3.13
N MET A 15 -4.21 -8.12 -4.18
CA MET A 15 -5.59 -8.16 -4.65
C MET A 15 -6.54 -8.80 -3.62
N GLU A 16 -6.14 -9.92 -3.01
CA GLU A 16 -6.88 -10.57 -1.92
C GLU A 16 -7.11 -9.60 -0.75
N PHE A 17 -6.05 -8.89 -0.32
CA PHE A 17 -6.18 -7.86 0.70
C PHE A 17 -7.15 -6.73 0.31
N LEU A 18 -7.13 -6.28 -0.96
CA LEU A 18 -8.06 -5.26 -1.43
C LEU A 18 -9.52 -5.75 -1.38
N GLU A 19 -9.78 -7.01 -1.76
CA GLU A 19 -11.10 -7.62 -1.64
C GLU A 19 -11.58 -7.63 -0.19
N GLU A 20 -10.75 -8.14 0.74
CA GLU A 20 -11.08 -8.15 2.18
C GLU A 20 -11.31 -6.75 2.76
N LEU A 21 -10.52 -5.76 2.32
CA LEU A 21 -10.69 -4.38 2.72
C LEU A 21 -12.00 -3.82 2.19
N ALA A 22 -12.40 -4.18 0.98
CA ALA A 22 -13.63 -3.71 0.36
C ALA A 22 -14.89 -4.25 1.03
N GLU A 23 -14.85 -5.47 1.57
CA GLU A 23 -15.95 -6.06 2.37
C GLU A 23 -16.28 -5.23 3.63
N ARG A 24 -15.31 -4.42 4.10
CA ARG A 24 -15.51 -3.53 5.23
C ARG A 24 -16.27 -2.27 4.79
N PRO A 25 -17.19 -1.77 5.62
CA PRO A 25 -17.80 -0.45 5.40
C PRO A 25 -16.73 0.63 5.22
N ALA A 26 -16.97 1.60 4.33
CA ALA A 26 -15.99 2.62 3.96
C ALA A 26 -15.44 3.39 5.18
N GLU A 27 -16.26 3.59 6.21
CA GLU A 27 -15.90 4.28 7.46
C GLU A 27 -14.95 3.45 8.33
N ARG A 28 -14.91 2.13 8.17
CA ARG A 28 -14.05 1.21 8.93
C ARG A 28 -12.73 0.88 8.24
N ARG A 29 -12.61 1.16 6.94
CA ARG A 29 -11.40 0.86 6.15
C ARG A 29 -10.19 1.60 6.71
N ALA A 30 -10.32 2.89 7.01
CA ALA A 30 -9.24 3.68 7.61
C ALA A 30 -8.71 3.06 8.91
N THR A 31 -9.60 2.66 9.81
CA THR A 31 -9.22 2.00 11.07
C THR A 31 -8.60 0.62 10.85
N ALA A 32 -9.01 -0.13 9.81
CA ALA A 32 -8.37 -1.39 9.46
C ALA A 32 -6.91 -1.17 9.01
N LEU A 33 -6.68 -0.16 8.16
CA LEU A 33 -5.35 0.25 7.72
C LEU A 33 -4.48 0.72 8.90
N GLU A 34 -5.04 1.54 9.80
CA GLU A 34 -4.36 1.99 11.03
C GLU A 34 -3.83 0.83 11.86
N ARG A 35 -4.68 -0.20 12.07
CA ARG A 35 -4.32 -1.40 12.83
C ARG A 35 -3.20 -2.18 12.16
N MET A 36 -3.25 -2.34 10.84
CA MET A 36 -2.17 -2.99 10.09
C MET A 36 -0.85 -2.24 10.26
N PHE A 37 -0.82 -0.93 10.04
CA PHE A 37 0.42 -0.15 10.18
C PHE A 37 0.95 -0.16 11.61
N THR A 38 0.06 -0.11 12.60
CA THR A 38 0.43 -0.24 14.02
C THR A 38 1.01 -1.62 14.30
N PHE A 39 0.40 -2.68 13.77
CA PHE A 39 0.90 -4.05 13.92
C PHE A 39 2.30 -4.21 13.33
N VAL A 40 2.52 -3.74 12.09
CA VAL A 40 3.85 -3.80 11.44
C VAL A 40 4.91 -3.06 12.26
N LYS A 41 4.54 -1.96 12.91
CA LYS A 41 5.43 -1.18 13.76
C LYS A 41 5.72 -1.84 15.11
N GLU A 42 4.70 -2.40 15.77
CA GLU A 42 4.81 -2.93 17.13
C GLU A 42 5.30 -4.38 17.16
N GLN A 43 4.99 -5.16 16.12
CA GLN A 43 5.29 -6.60 16.02
C GLN A 43 5.94 -6.95 14.66
N PRO A 44 7.06 -6.30 14.29
CA PRO A 44 7.73 -6.53 13.00
C PRO A 44 8.18 -7.98 12.78
N GLU A 45 8.46 -8.72 13.86
CA GLU A 45 8.84 -10.14 13.82
C GLU A 45 7.69 -11.09 13.47
N LEU A 46 6.44 -10.61 13.53
CA LEU A 46 5.25 -11.36 13.12
C LEU A 46 4.79 -10.99 11.71
N LEU A 47 5.51 -10.12 11.02
CA LEU A 47 5.39 -9.97 9.57
C LEU A 47 5.60 -11.36 8.93
N TRP A 48 4.85 -11.68 7.87
CA TRP A 48 4.71 -13.01 7.25
C TRP A 48 3.84 -14.02 8.00
N ARG A 49 3.39 -13.73 9.23
CA ARG A 49 2.38 -14.55 9.92
C ARG A 49 0.99 -13.96 9.84
N GLU A 50 0.90 -12.65 10.09
CA GLU A 50 -0.38 -11.93 10.07
C GLU A 50 -0.58 -11.15 8.77
N PHE A 51 0.48 -10.49 8.29
CA PHE A 51 0.45 -9.70 7.05
C PHE A 51 1.69 -9.96 6.20
N PHE A 52 1.50 -10.00 4.89
CA PHE A 52 2.55 -10.09 3.89
C PHE A 52 3.04 -8.70 3.46
N PRO A 53 4.31 -8.56 3.03
CA PRO A 53 4.85 -7.31 2.54
C PRO A 53 4.02 -6.60 1.47
N GLU A 54 3.53 -7.35 0.49
CA GLU A 54 2.71 -6.85 -0.61
C GLU A 54 1.39 -6.24 -0.14
N GLU A 55 0.77 -6.78 0.91
CA GLU A 55 -0.45 -6.25 1.51
C GLU A 55 -0.17 -4.90 2.18
N VAL A 56 0.97 -4.78 2.87
CA VAL A 56 1.38 -3.52 3.50
C VAL A 56 1.67 -2.46 2.44
N VAL A 57 2.28 -2.83 1.32
CA VAL A 57 2.53 -1.93 0.18
C VAL A 57 1.20 -1.50 -0.45
N ALA A 58 0.25 -2.41 -0.66
CA ALA A 58 -1.09 -2.12 -1.18
C ALA A 58 -1.86 -1.19 -0.24
N ALA A 59 -1.84 -1.47 1.07
CA ALA A 59 -2.45 -0.65 2.11
C ALA A 59 -1.90 0.78 2.09
N ALA A 60 -0.57 0.94 2.01
CA ALA A 60 0.06 2.24 1.90
C ALA A 60 -0.35 2.98 0.61
N ALA A 61 -0.52 2.26 -0.51
CA ALA A 61 -1.00 2.83 -1.77
C ALA A 61 -2.47 3.25 -1.72
N VAL A 62 -3.33 2.54 -0.99
CA VAL A 62 -4.73 2.97 -0.73
C VAL A 62 -4.75 4.27 0.07
N VAL A 63 -3.91 4.41 1.11
CA VAL A 63 -3.79 5.68 1.84
C VAL A 63 -3.30 6.78 0.91
N ALA A 64 -2.21 6.54 0.17
CA ALA A 64 -1.67 7.53 -0.76
C ALA A 64 -2.68 7.97 -1.82
N ALA A 65 -3.51 7.06 -2.35
CA ALA A 65 -4.57 7.37 -3.30
C ALA A 65 -5.59 8.39 -2.76
N SER A 66 -5.78 8.46 -1.44
CA SER A 66 -6.66 9.44 -0.79
C SER A 66 -6.02 10.80 -0.55
N LEU A 67 -4.70 10.92 -0.72
CA LEU A 67 -3.93 12.13 -0.43
C LEU A 67 -3.73 13.03 -1.65
N PRO A 68 -3.52 14.34 -1.45
CA PRO A 68 -3.01 15.21 -2.50
C PRO A 68 -1.71 14.67 -3.12
N GLY A 69 -1.64 14.61 -4.45
CA GLY A 69 -0.50 14.02 -5.17
C GLY A 69 -0.61 12.51 -5.43
N GLY A 70 -1.58 11.81 -4.83
CA GLY A 70 -1.80 10.36 -5.02
C GLY A 70 -2.67 9.97 -6.22
N HIS A 71 -2.93 10.88 -7.16
CA HIS A 71 -3.92 10.68 -8.23
C HIS A 71 -3.66 9.45 -9.08
N GLN A 72 -2.39 9.15 -9.38
CA GLN A 72 -2.01 7.96 -10.15
C GLN A 72 -2.40 6.65 -9.43
N PHE A 73 -2.35 6.60 -8.09
CA PHE A 73 -2.75 5.42 -7.33
C PHE A 73 -4.28 5.31 -7.29
N ASN A 74 -4.98 6.45 -7.18
CA ASN A 74 -6.44 6.48 -7.28
C ASN A 74 -6.95 6.08 -8.68
N GLN A 75 -6.22 6.45 -9.74
CA GLN A 75 -6.50 6.02 -11.12
C GLN A 75 -6.28 4.52 -11.28
N LYS A 76 -5.17 3.97 -10.79
CA LYS A 76 -4.95 2.52 -10.80
C LYS A 76 -6.05 1.75 -10.05
N LEU A 77 -6.48 2.24 -8.89
CA LEU A 77 -7.64 1.65 -8.20
C LEU A 77 -8.93 1.77 -9.03
N ALA A 78 -9.14 2.87 -9.74
CA ALA A 78 -10.28 3.02 -10.65
C ALA A 78 -10.27 1.97 -11.76
N GLU A 79 -9.12 1.79 -12.41
CA GLU A 79 -8.93 0.81 -13.48
C GLU A 79 -9.24 -0.61 -12.99
N LEU A 80 -8.76 -0.99 -11.80
CA LEU A 80 -9.06 -2.31 -11.24
C LEU A 80 -10.56 -2.53 -10.99
N VAL A 81 -11.27 -1.50 -10.51
CA VAL A 81 -12.72 -1.54 -10.31
C VAL A 81 -13.47 -1.58 -11.64
N GLU A 82 -13.06 -0.79 -12.62
CA GLU A 82 -13.65 -0.76 -13.97
C GLU A 82 -13.51 -2.10 -14.71
N HIS A 83 -12.45 -2.85 -14.40
CA HIS A 83 -12.20 -4.18 -14.95
C HIS A 83 -12.77 -5.32 -14.10
N ASP A 84 -13.57 -5.04 -13.07
CA ASP A 84 -14.13 -6.02 -12.12
C ASP A 84 -13.05 -6.91 -11.47
N LEU A 85 -11.82 -6.40 -11.30
CA LEU A 85 -10.72 -7.15 -10.70
C LEU A 85 -10.74 -7.09 -9.18
N VAL A 86 -11.09 -5.94 -8.61
CA VAL A 86 -11.31 -5.77 -7.17
C VAL A 86 -12.48 -4.81 -6.94
N PRO A 87 -13.22 -4.92 -5.83
CA PRO A 87 -14.28 -3.95 -5.51
C PRO A 87 -13.71 -2.60 -5.08
N ASP A 88 -14.55 -1.56 -4.99
CA ASP A 88 -14.10 -0.21 -4.61
C ASP A 88 -13.64 -0.18 -3.13
N VAL A 89 -12.33 0.00 -2.94
CA VAL A 89 -11.60 0.09 -1.66
C VAL A 89 -11.33 1.51 -1.18
N ARG A 90 -11.78 2.54 -1.90
CA ARG A 90 -11.46 3.94 -1.57
C ARG A 90 -11.91 4.29 -0.16
N LEU A 91 -11.13 5.16 0.47
CA LEU A 91 -11.45 5.72 1.78
C LEU A 91 -12.54 6.79 1.64
N ALA A 92 -13.45 6.85 2.61
CA ALA A 92 -14.54 7.81 2.61
C ALA A 92 -14.06 9.28 2.67
N ALA A 93 -12.90 9.52 3.28
CA ALA A 93 -12.26 10.83 3.33
C ALA A 93 -10.72 10.65 3.34
N PRO A 94 -9.96 11.67 2.90
CA PRO A 94 -8.51 11.70 3.09
C PRO A 94 -8.15 11.59 4.57
N VAL A 95 -7.27 10.65 4.91
CA VAL A 95 -6.84 10.42 6.29
C VAL A 95 -5.38 10.81 6.45
N LEU A 96 -5.14 12.11 6.65
CA LEU A 96 -3.79 12.68 6.76
C LEU A 96 -2.99 12.04 7.91
N ASP A 97 -3.68 11.71 9.00
CA ASP A 97 -3.07 11.09 10.19
C ASP A 97 -2.50 9.68 9.90
N LEU A 98 -3.02 8.99 8.88
CA LEU A 98 -2.49 7.69 8.47
C LEU A 98 -1.24 7.79 7.62
N ALA A 99 -0.97 8.94 6.99
CA ALA A 99 0.15 9.08 6.07
C ALA A 99 1.49 8.78 6.76
N GLY A 100 1.67 9.24 8.00
CA GLY A 100 2.87 8.97 8.79
C GLY A 100 3.02 7.50 9.17
N ALA A 101 1.94 6.85 9.61
CA ALA A 101 1.95 5.43 9.97
C ALA A 101 2.20 4.53 8.73
N ALA A 102 1.53 4.84 7.62
CA ALA A 102 1.71 4.18 6.34
C ALA A 102 3.16 4.30 5.84
N LEU A 103 3.76 5.50 5.94
CA LEU A 103 5.16 5.71 5.55
C LEU A 103 6.13 4.89 6.40
N GLN A 104 5.91 4.84 7.71
CA GLN A 104 6.75 4.04 8.62
C GLN A 104 6.69 2.55 8.25
N ALA A 105 5.48 2.01 8.08
CA ALA A 105 5.28 0.61 7.69
C ALA A 105 5.87 0.32 6.30
N LEU A 106 5.64 1.19 5.32
CA LEU A 106 6.19 1.07 3.98
C LEU A 106 7.72 1.10 3.98
N THR A 107 8.33 1.97 4.77
CA THR A 107 9.80 2.08 4.86
C THR A 107 10.40 0.80 5.45
N PHE A 108 9.74 0.21 6.45
CA PHE A 108 10.18 -1.05 7.04
C PHE A 108 10.08 -2.21 6.04
N VAL A 109 8.95 -2.31 5.35
CA VAL A 109 8.63 -3.45 4.46
C VAL A 109 9.35 -3.35 3.10
N ALA A 110 9.37 -2.16 2.53
CA ALA A 110 9.74 -1.92 1.14
C ALA A 110 10.89 -0.92 0.98
N GLY A 111 11.50 -0.45 2.08
CA GLY A 111 12.74 0.31 2.04
C GLY A 111 13.94 -0.52 1.56
N PRO A 112 15.14 0.09 1.49
CA PRO A 112 16.35 -0.62 1.04
C PRO A 112 16.62 -1.88 1.87
N GLY A 113 16.64 -3.04 1.22
CA GLY A 113 16.81 -4.35 1.88
C GLY A 113 15.58 -4.87 2.62
N GLY A 114 14.43 -4.20 2.48
CA GLY A 114 13.18 -4.60 3.10
C GLY A 114 12.64 -5.94 2.58
N PRO A 115 11.79 -6.63 3.37
CA PRO A 115 11.18 -7.91 3.02
C PRO A 115 10.55 -7.97 1.63
N TRP A 116 9.92 -6.89 1.17
CA TRP A 116 9.25 -6.87 -0.14
C TRP A 116 10.20 -7.08 -1.31
N HIS A 117 11.49 -6.72 -1.17
CA HIS A 117 12.52 -6.92 -2.20
C HIS A 117 13.14 -8.32 -2.17
N GLN A 118 12.80 -9.15 -1.18
CA GLN A 118 13.35 -10.50 -1.06
C GLN A 118 12.70 -11.41 -2.10
N GLY A 119 13.51 -12.17 -2.84
CA GLY A 119 13.01 -13.14 -3.82
C GLY A 119 12.78 -12.59 -5.23
N TRP A 120 13.07 -11.32 -5.50
CA TRP A 120 13.08 -10.77 -6.85
C TRP A 120 14.27 -11.32 -7.62
N THR A 121 14.00 -11.96 -8.75
CA THR A 121 15.03 -12.59 -9.61
C THR A 121 15.35 -11.78 -10.85
N ASN A 122 14.52 -10.77 -11.16
CA ASN A 122 14.70 -9.87 -12.30
C ASN A 122 15.07 -8.48 -11.80
N ASP A 123 16.25 -8.01 -12.20
CA ASP A 123 16.78 -6.71 -11.78
C ASP A 123 15.94 -5.52 -12.30
N THR A 124 15.36 -5.65 -13.50
CA THR A 124 14.47 -4.63 -14.07
C THR A 124 13.22 -4.49 -13.22
N ASP A 125 12.56 -5.61 -12.92
CA ASP A 125 11.34 -5.60 -12.13
C ASP A 125 11.64 -5.03 -10.74
N ALA A 126 12.77 -5.44 -10.13
CA ALA A 126 13.18 -4.94 -8.82
C ALA A 126 13.46 -3.44 -8.82
N ALA A 127 13.96 -2.88 -9.92
CA ALA A 127 14.17 -1.44 -10.07
C ALA A 127 12.84 -0.69 -10.14
N GLU A 128 11.88 -1.16 -10.95
CA GLU A 128 10.55 -0.55 -11.08
C GLU A 128 9.76 -0.60 -9.76
N ALA A 129 9.92 -1.68 -8.99
CA ALA A 129 9.32 -1.81 -7.66
C ALA A 129 9.88 -0.76 -6.69
N ARG A 130 11.20 -0.57 -6.69
CA ARG A 130 11.86 0.48 -5.88
C ARG A 130 11.39 1.87 -6.29
N GLU A 131 11.24 2.13 -7.58
CA GLU A 131 10.70 3.40 -8.07
C GLU A 131 9.26 3.62 -7.59
N THR A 132 8.42 2.60 -7.69
CA THR A 132 7.05 2.62 -7.17
C THR A 132 7.02 2.98 -5.68
N VAL A 133 7.87 2.36 -4.87
CA VAL A 133 7.97 2.67 -3.42
C VAL A 133 8.48 4.07 -3.17
N ALA A 134 9.46 4.54 -3.94
CA ALA A 134 9.98 5.89 -3.79
C ALA A 134 8.90 6.94 -4.05
N VAL A 135 8.13 6.75 -5.13
CA VAL A 135 7.00 7.62 -5.49
C VAL A 135 5.91 7.56 -4.43
N LEU A 136 5.57 6.36 -3.95
CA LEU A 136 4.57 6.16 -2.90
C LEU A 136 4.98 6.86 -1.60
N SER A 137 6.23 6.68 -1.18
CA SER A 137 6.81 7.33 -0.01
C SER A 137 6.74 8.85 -0.12
N GLN A 138 7.03 9.40 -1.30
CA GLN A 138 6.95 10.84 -1.53
C GLN A 138 5.53 11.40 -1.38
N VAL A 139 4.52 10.70 -1.90
CA VAL A 139 3.11 11.10 -1.71
C VAL A 139 2.74 11.08 -0.22
N LEU A 140 3.15 10.05 0.52
CA LEU A 140 2.87 9.94 1.96
C LEU A 140 3.58 11.04 2.77
N ILE A 141 4.82 11.39 2.42
CA ILE A 141 5.57 12.48 3.07
C ILE A 141 4.88 13.83 2.85
N LEU A 142 4.44 14.09 1.61
CA LEU A 142 3.82 15.36 1.25
C LEU A 142 2.39 15.48 1.78
N GLY A 143 1.61 14.39 1.74
CA GLY A 143 0.25 14.36 2.25
C GLY A 143 0.17 14.37 3.78
N GLY A 144 1.23 13.95 4.48
CA GLY A 144 1.32 14.06 5.95
C GLY A 144 1.83 15.42 6.45
N SER A 145 2.30 16.30 5.57
CA SER A 145 2.69 17.67 5.95
C SER A 145 1.45 18.56 6.03
N PRO A 146 1.22 19.29 7.15
CA PRO A 146 0.20 20.31 7.17
C PRO A 146 0.53 21.41 6.14
N PRO A 147 -0.48 22.02 5.48
CA PRO A 147 -0.22 23.19 4.64
C PRO A 147 0.40 24.30 5.49
N ALA A 148 1.50 24.87 4.99
CA ALA A 148 2.23 25.96 5.63
C ALA A 148 1.42 27.27 5.71
#